data_AF-A0A380ZU90-F1
#
_entry.id   AF-A0A380ZU90-F1
#
_cell.length_a   1.000
_cell.length_b   1.000
_cell.length_c   1.000
_cell.angle_alpha   90.00
_cell.angle_beta   90.00
_cell.angle_gamma   90.00
#
_symmetry.space_group_name_H-M   'P 1'
#
loop_
_entity.id
_entity.type
_entity.pdbx_description
1 polymer ?
#
loop_
_entity_poly.entity_id
_entity_poly.type
_entity_poly.pdbx_seq_one_letter_code
_entity_poly.pdbx_strand_id
1 'polypeptide(L)'
;MFKRLSSISIPLFIVLPLAGFITSLFNVRSRSSAVVYVAFAALFGYAISFTDASADSYRYASAFREFDNTLNFDRIIELYKNGELRDVYRLLVFYIASIFSNNPKVMYALAGCIYGIFSYLVLRIFVTEKGKWNDSFTLILALSIFTYASISNINGFRFWTGAIFAFYSIYQLFIKRKPIWFIGIVITPLFHYGLLLLLPVLFVYLFIGEKSYDKKGVSRLIFYGFIIAFLASWGLSPNSISLGFLSESGVVSGAIGDRIDYLNDSDTIAKLESRVGESAFLSVQKYFNILIKIYVFVVVLFMSNLVKRMRGIDKIEYTRFFAFVLYFYSFAFIAISFPSGGRFMNIAHMFLFILMVKLYAVYKNEKMKKIIVLSLIPFSFSIAFTNGMLPLMILSPTFWYGNVFWIIYEGIGF
;
A
#
# COMPACT_ATOMS: atom_id res chain seq x y z
N MET A 1 18.10 -26.31 -2.74
CA MET A 1 18.90 -25.11 -2.37
C MET A 1 18.08 -24.08 -1.58
N PHE A 2 17.07 -23.41 -2.17
CA PHE A 2 16.29 -22.34 -1.51
C PHE A 2 15.66 -22.70 -0.14
N LYS A 3 15.09 -23.90 0.03
CA LYS A 3 14.55 -24.33 1.32
C LYS A 3 15.64 -24.47 2.41
N ARG A 4 16.85 -24.93 2.04
CA ARG A 4 18.00 -25.04 2.95
C ARG A 4 18.58 -23.66 3.32
N LEU A 5 18.51 -22.68 2.42
CA LEU A 5 18.87 -21.30 2.75
C LEU A 5 17.84 -20.67 3.70
N SER A 6 16.55 -20.96 3.52
CA SER A 6 15.52 -20.44 4.43
C SER A 6 15.58 -21.05 5.84
N SER A 7 16.15 -22.24 6.03
CA SER A 7 16.24 -22.87 7.36
C SER A 7 17.26 -22.20 8.27
N ILE A 8 18.24 -21.48 7.72
CA ILE A 8 19.21 -20.70 8.49
C ILE A 8 18.78 -19.24 8.69
N SER A 9 17.57 -18.86 8.24
CA SER A 9 17.09 -17.47 8.33
C SER A 9 17.01 -16.94 9.77
N ILE A 10 16.62 -17.77 10.74
CA ILE A 10 16.54 -17.39 12.15
C ILE A 10 17.93 -17.09 12.76
N PRO A 11 18.92 -18.00 12.72
CA PRO A 11 20.24 -17.68 13.25
C PRO A 11 20.91 -16.53 12.47
N LEU A 12 20.72 -16.45 11.15
CA LEU A 12 21.19 -15.31 10.36
C LEU A 12 20.53 -14.00 10.78
N PHE A 13 19.24 -14.01 11.11
CA PHE A 13 18.55 -12.80 11.56
C PHE A 13 19.18 -12.22 12.82
N ILE A 14 19.61 -13.07 13.76
CA ILE A 14 20.24 -12.63 15.02
C ILE A 14 21.60 -11.95 14.74
N VAL A 15 22.42 -12.54 13.86
CA VAL A 15 23.80 -12.07 13.58
C VAL A 15 23.83 -10.94 12.55
N LEU A 16 23.02 -11.03 11.50
CA LEU A 16 22.93 -10.07 10.40
C LEU A 16 21.46 -10.01 9.91
N PRO A 17 20.61 -9.16 10.52
CA PRO A 17 19.17 -9.10 10.29
C PRO A 17 18.78 -9.04 8.81
N LEU A 18 19.52 -8.27 8.01
CA LEU A 18 19.28 -8.13 6.57
C LEU A 18 19.46 -9.47 5.83
N ALA A 19 20.48 -10.24 6.15
CA ALA A 19 20.69 -11.56 5.54
C ALA A 19 19.62 -12.57 5.98
N GLY A 20 19.22 -12.53 7.26
CA GLY A 20 18.08 -13.30 7.76
C GLY A 20 16.79 -12.97 7.00
N PHE A 21 16.53 -11.68 6.80
CA PHE A 21 15.40 -11.20 6.02
C PHE A 21 15.45 -11.70 4.57
N ILE A 22 16.54 -11.48 3.84
CA ILE A 22 16.68 -11.91 2.43
C ILE A 22 16.49 -13.43 2.29
N THR A 23 17.10 -14.21 3.17
CA THR A 23 16.97 -15.68 3.14
C THR A 23 15.56 -16.16 3.50
N SER A 24 14.82 -15.42 4.35
CA SER A 24 13.41 -15.70 4.65
C SER A 24 12.52 -15.62 3.39
N LEU A 25 12.83 -14.72 2.44
CA LEU A 25 12.05 -14.52 1.22
C LEU A 25 12.14 -15.71 0.24
N PHE A 26 13.14 -16.57 0.37
CA PHE A 26 13.25 -17.78 -0.46
C PHE A 26 12.19 -18.85 -0.13
N ASN A 27 11.51 -18.74 1.02
CA ASN A 27 10.45 -19.67 1.40
C ASN A 27 9.31 -18.99 2.17
N VAL A 28 8.69 -17.97 1.56
CA VAL A 28 7.51 -17.23 2.08
C VAL A 28 6.33 -18.13 2.50
N ARG A 29 6.30 -19.43 2.15
CA ARG A 29 5.24 -20.33 2.64
C ARG A 29 5.49 -20.86 4.05
N SER A 30 6.73 -20.81 4.53
CA SER A 30 7.11 -21.37 5.83
C SER A 30 6.72 -20.48 7.00
N ARG A 31 6.53 -21.09 8.18
CA ARG A 31 6.28 -20.35 9.43
C ARG A 31 7.53 -19.60 9.90
N SER A 32 8.72 -20.20 9.76
CA SER A 32 9.99 -19.55 10.11
C SER A 32 10.22 -18.28 9.29
N SER A 33 9.97 -18.31 7.98
CA SER A 33 10.05 -17.11 7.16
C SER A 33 9.07 -16.02 7.60
N ALA A 34 7.87 -16.39 8.05
CA ALA A 34 6.89 -15.43 8.57
C ALA A 34 7.42 -14.73 9.82
N VAL A 35 7.96 -15.52 10.77
CA VAL A 35 8.54 -14.99 12.01
C VAL A 35 9.70 -14.05 11.70
N VAL A 36 10.65 -14.47 10.85
CA VAL A 36 11.81 -13.63 10.50
C VAL A 36 11.39 -12.36 9.77
N TYR A 37 10.42 -12.44 8.84
CA TYR A 37 9.92 -11.26 8.13
C TYR A 37 9.29 -10.24 9.08
N VAL A 38 8.40 -10.70 9.96
CA VAL A 38 7.70 -9.83 10.93
C VAL A 38 8.69 -9.26 11.95
N ALA A 39 9.61 -10.08 12.46
CA ALA A 39 10.66 -9.63 13.38
C ALA A 39 11.59 -8.60 12.73
N PHE A 40 11.95 -8.79 11.45
CA PHE A 40 12.71 -7.80 10.70
C PHE A 40 11.93 -6.50 10.48
N ALA A 41 10.62 -6.57 10.19
CA ALA A 41 9.80 -5.37 10.08
C ALA A 41 9.68 -4.61 11.41
N ALA A 42 9.57 -5.31 12.54
CA ALA A 42 9.61 -4.70 13.87
C ALA A 42 10.98 -4.06 14.15
N LEU A 43 12.07 -4.76 13.86
CA LEU A 43 13.43 -4.22 14.02
C LEU A 43 13.70 -3.03 13.09
N PHE A 44 13.17 -3.06 11.87
CA PHE A 44 13.24 -1.94 10.93
C PHE A 44 12.53 -0.71 11.51
N GLY A 45 11.32 -0.88 12.03
CA GLY A 45 10.61 0.20 12.72
C GLY A 45 11.43 0.72 13.91
N TYR A 46 11.93 -0.18 14.74
CA TYR A 46 12.79 0.17 15.86
C TYR A 46 14.03 0.97 15.42
N ALA A 47 14.63 0.67 14.27
CA ALA A 47 15.87 1.28 13.80
C ALA A 47 15.70 2.65 13.10
N ILE A 48 14.48 3.19 13.00
CA ILE A 48 14.24 4.51 12.39
C ILE A 48 14.97 5.61 13.19
N SER A 49 15.65 6.52 12.48
CA SER A 49 16.57 7.57 12.97
C SER A 49 15.92 8.81 13.54
N PHE A 50 14.71 9.16 13.08
CA PHE A 50 14.05 10.41 13.44
C PHE A 50 14.95 11.65 13.28
N THR A 51 15.88 11.63 12.31
CA THR A 51 16.79 12.76 12.04
C THR A 51 16.24 13.72 10.99
N ASP A 52 15.36 13.24 10.12
CA ASP A 52 14.78 14.02 9.02
C ASP A 52 13.39 14.56 9.41
N ALA A 53 13.30 15.86 9.67
CA ALA A 53 12.05 16.53 10.02
C ALA A 53 10.98 16.51 8.91
N SER A 54 11.39 16.25 7.66
CA SER A 54 10.45 16.09 6.54
C SER A 54 9.78 14.71 6.54
N ALA A 55 10.36 13.73 7.23
CA ALA A 55 9.82 12.38 7.31
C ALA A 55 8.55 12.34 8.17
N ASP A 56 7.57 11.54 7.74
CA ASP A 56 6.41 11.18 8.56
C ASP A 56 6.83 10.63 9.92
N SER A 57 7.94 9.89 9.94
CA SER A 57 8.39 9.23 11.16
C SER A 57 8.84 10.17 12.26
N TYR A 58 9.52 11.25 11.90
CA TYR A 58 9.86 12.32 12.83
C TYR A 58 8.61 12.89 13.50
N ARG A 59 7.60 13.26 12.71
CA ARG A 59 6.37 13.88 13.22
C ARG A 59 5.59 12.96 14.14
N TYR A 60 5.54 11.66 13.84
CA TYR A 60 4.88 10.70 14.74
C TYR A 60 5.71 10.42 15.99
N ALA A 61 7.04 10.44 15.91
CA ALA A 61 7.90 10.30 17.08
C ALA A 61 7.74 11.48 18.04
N SER A 62 7.73 12.72 17.54
CA SER A 62 7.47 13.91 18.37
C SER A 62 6.09 13.87 19.01
N ALA A 63 5.05 13.54 18.23
CA ALA A 63 3.69 13.42 18.77
C ALA A 63 3.55 12.31 19.82
N PHE A 64 4.36 11.25 19.74
CA PHE A 64 4.38 10.19 20.74
C PHE A 64 5.11 10.60 22.02
N ARG A 65 6.17 11.41 21.93
CA ARG A 65 6.87 11.94 23.12
C ARG A 65 5.96 12.83 23.98
N GLU A 66 5.04 13.53 23.33
CA GLU A 66 4.04 14.39 23.98
C GLU A 66 2.73 13.65 24.30
N PHE A 67 2.66 12.34 24.04
CA PHE A 67 1.42 11.58 24.21
C PHE A 67 1.14 11.29 25.68
N ASP A 68 0.04 11.83 26.19
CA ASP A 68 -0.50 11.50 27.50
C ASP A 68 -1.25 10.15 27.46
N ASN A 69 -0.75 9.17 28.20
CA ASN A 69 -1.33 7.83 28.28
C ASN A 69 -2.40 7.68 29.37
N THR A 70 -2.73 8.76 30.09
CA THR A 70 -3.81 8.79 31.09
C THR A 70 -5.19 9.06 30.50
N LEU A 71 -5.28 9.22 29.17
CA LEU A 71 -6.53 9.42 28.45
C LEU A 71 -7.53 8.28 28.76
N ASN A 72 -8.67 8.64 29.36
CA ASN A 72 -9.77 7.70 29.54
C ASN A 72 -10.56 7.51 28.23
N PHE A 73 -11.35 6.44 28.18
CA PHE A 73 -12.11 6.07 26.99
C PHE A 73 -13.09 7.17 26.53
N ASP A 74 -13.70 7.87 27.48
CA ASP A 74 -14.63 8.97 27.18
C ASP A 74 -13.93 10.13 26.48
N ARG A 75 -12.72 10.51 26.93
CA ARG A 75 -11.91 11.53 26.27
C ARG A 75 -11.46 11.08 24.88
N ILE A 76 -11.13 9.80 24.69
CA ILE A 76 -10.79 9.25 23.36
C ILE A 76 -11.99 9.36 22.40
N ILE A 77 -13.19 9.02 22.86
CA ILE A 77 -14.42 9.17 22.08
C ILE A 77 -14.66 10.65 21.77
N GLU A 78 -14.49 11.54 22.74
CA GLU A 78 -14.67 12.97 22.56
C GLU A 78 -13.70 13.53 21.52
N LEU A 79 -12.40 13.23 21.63
CA LEU A 79 -11.39 13.63 20.66
C LEU A 79 -11.68 13.07 19.26
N TYR A 80 -12.20 11.85 19.16
CA TYR A 80 -12.62 11.26 17.88
C TYR A 80 -13.84 11.98 17.29
N LYS A 81 -14.87 12.26 18.11
CA LYS A 81 -16.07 13.00 17.70
C LYS A 81 -15.75 14.44 17.26
N ASN A 82 -14.81 15.09 17.95
CA ASN A 82 -14.35 16.44 17.66
C ASN A 82 -13.34 16.50 16.50
N GLY A 83 -12.90 15.35 15.97
CA GLY A 83 -11.97 15.30 14.83
C GLY A 83 -10.51 15.58 15.16
N GLU A 84 -10.22 15.76 16.45
CA GLU A 84 -8.87 15.87 17.01
C GLU A 84 -8.14 14.51 16.91
N LEU A 85 -8.87 13.40 17.04
CA LEU A 85 -8.36 12.04 16.90
C LEU A 85 -8.76 11.42 15.55
N ARG A 86 -7.89 11.59 14.55
CA ARG A 86 -8.20 11.25 13.15
C ARG A 86 -8.06 9.77 12.79
N ASP A 87 -7.10 9.08 13.41
CA ASP A 87 -6.77 7.69 13.08
C ASP A 87 -6.70 6.87 14.38
N VAL A 88 -7.72 6.05 14.64
CA VAL A 88 -7.83 5.20 15.85
C VAL A 88 -6.63 4.27 15.99
N TYR A 89 -6.14 3.73 14.87
CA TYR A 89 -4.95 2.90 14.84
C TYR A 89 -3.70 3.60 15.40
N ARG A 90 -3.48 4.88 15.09
CA ARG A 90 -2.35 5.63 15.66
C ARG A 90 -2.48 5.69 17.18
N LEU A 91 -3.67 6.00 17.68
CA LEU A 91 -3.92 6.09 19.10
C LEU A 91 -3.66 4.75 19.80
N LEU A 92 -4.17 3.65 19.26
CA LEU A 92 -3.97 2.33 19.84
C LEU A 92 -2.49 1.95 19.88
N VAL A 93 -1.74 2.23 18.81
CA VAL A 93 -0.29 2.00 18.78
C VAL A 93 0.43 2.85 19.83
N PHE A 94 0.06 4.13 19.96
CA PHE A 94 0.64 5.02 20.97
C PHE A 94 0.32 4.53 22.38
N TYR A 95 -0.95 4.29 22.69
CA TYR A 95 -1.39 3.83 23.99
C TYR A 95 -0.73 2.51 24.40
N ILE A 96 -0.69 1.51 23.51
CA ILE A 96 -0.05 0.23 23.83
C ILE A 96 1.45 0.42 24.04
N ALA A 97 2.12 1.22 23.20
CA ALA A 97 3.56 1.44 23.34
C ALA A 97 3.92 2.20 24.62
N SER A 98 3.12 3.19 25.03
CA SER A 98 3.36 4.02 26.21
C SER A 98 3.16 3.28 27.54
N ILE A 99 2.47 2.13 27.54
CA ILE A 99 2.46 1.21 28.69
C ILE A 99 3.87 0.67 28.97
N PHE A 100 4.68 0.47 27.93
CA PHE A 100 6.00 -0.12 28.05
C PHE A 100 7.14 0.91 28.05
N SER A 101 7.01 2.00 27.29
CA SER A 101 8.08 2.99 27.13
C SER A 101 7.60 4.30 26.50
N ASN A 102 8.23 5.41 26.88
CA ASN A 102 8.08 6.70 26.19
C ASN A 102 9.06 6.86 25.00
N ASN A 103 9.87 5.83 24.70
CA ASN A 103 10.79 5.85 23.56
C ASN A 103 10.03 5.60 22.24
N PRO A 104 10.05 6.55 21.27
CA PRO A 104 9.36 6.39 19.99
C PRO A 104 9.78 5.17 19.16
N LYS A 105 10.96 4.62 19.38
CA LYS A 105 11.37 3.38 18.72
C LYS A 105 10.56 2.18 19.13
N VAL A 106 10.17 2.09 20.40
CA VAL A 106 9.32 1.00 20.89
C VAL A 106 7.95 1.09 20.21
N MET A 107 7.41 2.31 20.10
CA MET A 107 6.20 2.58 19.33
C MET A 107 6.33 2.18 17.86
N TYR A 108 7.45 2.52 17.21
CA TYR A 108 7.70 2.12 15.84
C TYR A 108 7.96 0.62 15.63
N ALA A 109 8.55 -0.05 16.62
CA ALA A 109 8.71 -1.50 16.58
C ALA A 109 7.35 -2.20 16.60
N LEU A 110 6.42 -1.71 17.44
CA LEU A 110 5.04 -2.20 17.48
C LEU A 110 4.33 -1.93 16.15
N ALA A 111 4.40 -0.71 15.62
CA ALA A 111 3.83 -0.37 14.31
C ALA A 111 4.42 -1.24 13.18
N GLY A 112 5.73 -1.46 13.22
CA GLY A 112 6.46 -2.29 12.26
C GLY A 112 6.09 -3.77 12.33
N CYS A 113 5.82 -4.29 13.53
CA CYS A 113 5.31 -5.65 13.73
C CYS A 113 3.94 -5.83 13.06
N ILE A 114 2.99 -4.92 13.33
CA ILE A 114 1.64 -4.95 12.76
C ILE A 114 1.69 -4.81 11.24
N TYR A 115 2.46 -3.84 10.73
CA TYR A 115 2.68 -3.66 9.30
C TYR A 115 3.29 -4.91 8.65
N GLY A 116 4.30 -5.49 9.29
CA GLY A 116 5.01 -6.69 8.83
C GLY A 116 4.08 -7.89 8.64
N ILE A 117 3.11 -8.08 9.53
CA ILE A 117 2.10 -9.16 9.41
C ILE A 117 1.31 -9.00 8.11
N PHE A 118 0.72 -7.83 7.87
CA PHE A 118 -0.09 -7.60 6.68
C PHE A 118 0.74 -7.58 5.40
N SER A 119 1.96 -7.02 5.45
CA SER A 119 2.86 -6.97 4.30
C SER A 119 3.29 -8.39 3.90
N TYR A 120 3.56 -9.26 4.87
CA TYR A 120 3.82 -10.68 4.63
C TYR A 120 2.62 -11.39 3.99
N LEU A 121 1.39 -11.09 4.41
CA LEU A 121 0.18 -11.64 3.81
C LEU A 121 0.02 -11.22 2.34
N VAL A 122 0.43 -10.02 1.95
CA VAL A 122 0.49 -9.61 0.53
C VAL A 122 1.49 -10.47 -0.24
N LEU A 123 2.68 -10.71 0.30
CA LEU A 123 3.68 -11.61 -0.32
C LEU A 123 3.16 -13.05 -0.44
N ARG A 124 2.39 -13.53 0.55
CA ARG A 124 1.72 -14.84 0.50
C ARG A 124 0.73 -14.93 -0.65
N ILE A 125 -0.05 -13.87 -0.90
CA ILE A 125 -0.95 -13.79 -2.06
C ILE A 125 -0.13 -13.92 -3.34
N PHE A 126 0.93 -13.12 -3.49
CA PHE A 126 1.80 -13.18 -4.66
C PHE A 126 2.37 -14.58 -4.92
N VAL A 127 2.95 -15.21 -3.90
CA VAL A 127 3.54 -16.56 -4.01
C VAL A 127 2.48 -17.63 -4.28
N THR A 128 1.23 -17.39 -3.87
CA THR A 128 0.11 -18.29 -4.20
C THR A 128 -0.26 -18.17 -5.67
N GLU A 129 -0.50 -16.95 -6.16
CA GLU A 129 -0.93 -16.72 -7.55
C GLU A 129 0.17 -16.99 -8.59
N LYS A 130 1.45 -16.82 -8.19
CA LYS A 130 2.61 -17.22 -9.01
C LYS A 130 2.70 -18.73 -9.25
N GLY A 131 2.14 -19.55 -8.36
CA GLY A 131 2.30 -21.00 -8.41
C GLY A 131 3.76 -21.45 -8.21
N LYS A 132 4.22 -22.38 -9.05
CA LYS A 132 5.55 -23.02 -8.94
C LYS A 132 6.71 -22.24 -9.57
N TRP A 133 6.43 -21.15 -10.26
CA TRP A 133 7.40 -20.47 -11.12
C TRP A 133 8.34 -19.56 -10.34
N ASN A 134 9.64 -19.64 -10.58
CA ASN A 134 10.66 -18.80 -9.95
C ASN A 134 11.69 -18.41 -11.02
N ASP A 135 11.32 -17.49 -11.90
CA ASP A 135 12.16 -16.95 -12.97
C ASP A 135 12.31 -15.42 -12.82
N SER A 136 13.18 -14.81 -13.63
CA SER A 136 13.46 -13.37 -13.57
C SER A 136 12.22 -12.50 -13.78
N PHE A 137 11.22 -12.96 -14.55
CA PHE A 137 9.98 -12.21 -14.76
C PHE A 137 9.10 -12.21 -13.52
N THR A 138 9.00 -13.36 -12.84
CA THR A 138 8.34 -13.41 -11.54
C THR A 138 9.10 -12.59 -10.48
N LEU A 139 10.43 -12.50 -10.55
CA LEU A 139 11.21 -11.64 -9.66
C LEU A 139 10.91 -10.15 -9.90
N ILE A 140 10.82 -9.70 -11.16
CA ILE A 140 10.43 -8.33 -11.51
C ILE A 140 9.05 -8.01 -10.94
N LEU A 141 8.05 -8.89 -11.11
CA LEU A 141 6.71 -8.67 -10.56
C LEU A 141 6.71 -8.70 -9.02
N ALA A 142 7.53 -9.55 -8.41
CA ALA A 142 7.68 -9.59 -6.95
C ALA A 142 8.24 -8.25 -6.43
N LEU A 143 9.27 -7.71 -7.08
CA LEU A 143 9.85 -6.42 -6.76
C LEU A 143 8.82 -5.29 -6.91
N SER A 144 8.07 -5.27 -8.00
CA SER A 144 7.02 -4.27 -8.24
C SER A 144 5.92 -4.28 -7.17
N ILE A 145 5.46 -5.46 -6.74
CA ILE A 145 4.49 -5.57 -5.63
C ILE A 145 5.12 -5.18 -4.30
N PHE A 146 6.35 -5.64 -4.04
CA PHE A 146 7.05 -5.34 -2.82
C PHE A 146 7.25 -3.84 -2.64
N THR A 147 7.47 -3.06 -3.70
CA THR A 147 7.51 -1.58 -3.62
C THR A 147 6.29 -0.97 -2.91
N TYR A 148 5.09 -1.49 -3.16
CA TYR A 148 3.85 -0.97 -2.55
C TYR A 148 3.51 -1.60 -1.19
N ALA A 149 4.17 -2.71 -0.85
CA ALA A 149 4.09 -3.38 0.45
C ALA A 149 5.41 -3.28 1.23
N SER A 150 6.29 -2.35 0.86
CA SER A 150 7.68 -2.30 1.29
C SER A 150 7.78 -1.97 2.77
N ILE A 151 8.74 -2.57 3.46
CA ILE A 151 8.97 -2.35 4.89
C ILE A 151 9.30 -0.87 5.17
N SER A 152 9.91 -0.16 4.21
CA SER A 152 10.17 1.29 4.30
C SER A 152 8.92 2.13 4.53
N ASN A 153 7.75 1.63 4.13
CA ASN A 153 6.48 2.32 4.30
C ASN A 153 6.03 2.38 5.78
N ILE A 154 6.70 1.68 6.69
CA ILE A 154 6.55 1.85 8.15
C ILE A 154 6.77 3.33 8.54
N ASN A 155 7.61 4.08 7.82
CA ASN A 155 7.76 5.53 7.98
C ASN A 155 6.41 6.27 8.07
N GLY A 156 5.44 5.87 7.24
CA GLY A 156 4.09 6.40 7.19
C GLY A 156 3.04 5.37 7.67
N PHE A 157 3.29 4.69 8.79
CA PHE A 157 2.58 3.46 9.16
C PHE A 157 1.04 3.56 9.15
N ARG A 158 0.45 4.74 9.42
CA ARG A 158 -1.01 4.93 9.46
C ARG A 158 -1.68 4.56 8.14
N PHE A 159 -1.36 5.30 7.07
CA PHE A 159 -1.92 5.06 5.75
C PHE A 159 -1.45 3.70 5.21
N TRP A 160 -0.15 3.41 5.30
CA TRP A 160 0.40 2.24 4.63
C TRP A 160 -0.06 0.92 5.24
N THR A 161 -0.21 0.81 6.56
CA THR A 161 -0.81 -0.38 7.21
C THR A 161 -2.26 -0.53 6.78
N GLY A 162 -3.03 0.55 6.79
CA GLY A 162 -4.41 0.55 6.31
C GLY A 162 -4.53 0.14 4.84
N ALA A 163 -3.62 0.59 3.98
CA ALA A 163 -3.63 0.30 2.55
C ALA A 163 -3.35 -1.19 2.24
N ILE A 164 -2.36 -1.81 2.91
CA ILE A 164 -2.09 -3.25 2.73
C ILE A 164 -3.16 -4.12 3.36
N PHE A 165 -3.75 -3.70 4.48
CA PHE A 165 -4.90 -4.36 5.09
C PHE A 165 -6.14 -4.27 4.20
N ALA A 166 -6.40 -3.10 3.61
CA ALA A 166 -7.47 -2.88 2.64
C ALA A 166 -7.26 -3.78 1.41
N PHE A 167 -6.06 -3.75 0.82
CA PHE A 167 -5.71 -4.61 -0.31
C PHE A 167 -5.98 -6.10 0.00
N TYR A 168 -5.51 -6.59 1.15
CA TYR A 168 -5.72 -7.97 1.57
C TYR A 168 -7.21 -8.29 1.74
N SER A 169 -7.97 -7.44 2.42
CA SER A 169 -9.40 -7.63 2.67
C SER A 169 -10.22 -7.63 1.38
N ILE A 170 -9.95 -6.68 0.48
CA ILE A 170 -10.58 -6.58 -0.84
C ILE A 170 -10.27 -7.81 -1.68
N TYR A 171 -9.00 -8.26 -1.68
CA TYR A 171 -8.60 -9.47 -2.38
C TYR A 171 -9.38 -10.69 -1.87
N GLN A 172 -9.48 -10.85 -0.55
CA GLN A 172 -10.21 -11.97 0.03
C GLN A 172 -11.71 -11.90 -0.27
N LEU A 173 -12.32 -10.71 -0.20
CA LEU A 173 -13.75 -10.52 -0.47
C LEU A 173 -14.09 -10.72 -1.96
N PHE A 174 -13.49 -9.95 -2.86
CA PHE A 174 -13.94 -9.89 -4.25
C PHE A 174 -13.28 -10.95 -5.14
N ILE A 175 -12.02 -11.27 -4.89
CA ILE A 175 -11.25 -12.21 -5.72
C ILE A 175 -11.40 -13.64 -5.21
N LYS A 176 -11.23 -13.85 -3.89
CA LYS A 176 -11.39 -15.18 -3.25
C LYS A 176 -12.80 -15.46 -2.73
N ARG A 177 -13.73 -14.50 -2.82
CA ARG A 177 -15.16 -14.71 -2.51
C ARG A 177 -15.41 -15.13 -1.06
N LYS A 178 -14.68 -14.54 -0.11
CA LYS A 178 -14.83 -14.78 1.32
C LYS A 178 -15.61 -13.61 1.97
N PRO A 179 -16.93 -13.73 2.17
CA PRO A 179 -17.79 -12.62 2.58
C PRO A 179 -17.43 -12.03 3.95
N ILE A 180 -16.85 -12.83 4.86
CA ILE A 180 -16.40 -12.37 6.18
C ILE A 180 -15.42 -11.18 6.10
N TRP A 181 -14.68 -11.04 5.00
CA TRP A 181 -13.74 -9.94 4.77
C TRP A 181 -14.40 -8.61 4.42
N PHE A 182 -15.73 -8.57 4.30
CA PHE A 182 -16.48 -7.31 4.31
C PHE A 182 -16.22 -6.52 5.60
N ILE A 183 -16.15 -7.20 6.75
CA ILE A 183 -15.78 -6.57 8.04
C ILE A 183 -14.39 -5.92 7.93
N GLY A 184 -13.45 -6.60 7.28
CA GLY A 184 -12.10 -6.06 7.05
C GLY A 184 -12.14 -4.74 6.28
N ILE A 185 -13.00 -4.62 5.26
CA ILE A 185 -13.15 -3.37 4.49
C ILE A 185 -13.73 -2.25 5.36
N VAL A 186 -14.80 -2.53 6.12
CA VAL A 186 -15.45 -1.53 7.01
C VAL A 186 -14.50 -1.00 8.09
N ILE A 187 -13.54 -1.81 8.53
CA ILE A 187 -12.53 -1.42 9.53
C ILE A 187 -11.41 -0.55 8.94
N THR A 188 -11.19 -0.54 7.61
CA THR A 188 -10.07 0.21 7.00
C THR A 188 -9.99 1.69 7.37
N PRO A 189 -11.09 2.46 7.53
CA PRO A 189 -11.01 3.86 7.94
C PRO A 189 -10.45 4.05 9.36
N LEU A 190 -10.51 3.02 10.22
CA LEU A 190 -9.92 3.07 11.56
C LEU A 190 -8.38 3.08 11.52
N PHE A 191 -7.79 2.51 10.47
CA PHE A 191 -6.35 2.61 10.21
C PHE A 191 -5.95 3.98 9.70
N HIS A 192 -6.71 4.46 8.72
CA HIS A 192 -6.53 5.79 8.18
C HIS A 192 -7.82 6.38 7.64
N TYR A 193 -8.18 7.57 8.12
CA TYR A 193 -9.43 8.23 7.76
C TYR A 193 -9.66 8.36 6.24
N GLY A 194 -8.60 8.64 5.48
CA GLY A 194 -8.67 8.78 4.02
C GLY A 194 -9.16 7.52 3.29
N LEU A 195 -9.11 6.34 3.93
CA LEU A 195 -9.66 5.11 3.36
C LEU A 195 -11.19 5.04 3.42
N LEU A 196 -11.87 6.00 4.06
CA LEU A 196 -13.33 6.09 4.02
C LEU A 196 -13.87 6.21 2.59
N LEU A 197 -13.17 6.94 1.72
CA LEU A 197 -13.52 7.10 0.29
C LEU A 197 -13.58 5.76 -0.46
N LEU A 198 -12.94 4.72 0.07
CA LEU A 198 -12.94 3.37 -0.49
C LEU A 198 -14.27 2.64 -0.28
N LEU A 199 -14.98 2.92 0.82
CA LEU A 199 -16.21 2.21 1.18
C LEU A 199 -17.32 2.34 0.13
N PRO A 200 -17.75 3.56 -0.30
CA PRO A 200 -18.83 3.69 -1.27
C PRO A 200 -18.48 3.04 -2.62
N VAL A 201 -17.21 3.13 -3.03
CA VAL A 201 -16.70 2.49 -4.24
C VAL A 201 -16.85 0.97 -4.15
N LEU A 202 -16.34 0.36 -3.09
CA LEU A 202 -16.45 -1.10 -2.93
C LEU A 202 -17.91 -1.56 -2.74
N PHE A 203 -18.74 -0.73 -2.11
CA PHE A 203 -20.17 -1.00 -1.96
C PHE A 203 -20.87 -1.03 -3.32
N VAL A 204 -20.62 -0.04 -4.20
CA VAL A 204 -21.13 -0.05 -5.58
C VAL A 204 -20.70 -1.33 -6.31
N TYR A 205 -19.43 -1.75 -6.17
CA TYR A 205 -18.95 -2.98 -6.80
C TYR A 205 -19.63 -4.27 -6.29
N LEU A 206 -20.13 -4.30 -5.05
CA LEU A 206 -20.92 -5.45 -4.57
C LEU A 206 -22.19 -5.66 -5.41
N PHE A 207 -22.83 -4.58 -5.87
CA PHE A 207 -24.07 -4.66 -6.67
C PHE A 207 -23.81 -4.88 -8.15
N ILE A 208 -22.78 -4.25 -8.72
CA ILE A 208 -22.51 -4.32 -10.16
C ILE A 208 -21.53 -5.42 -10.53
N GLY A 209 -20.81 -5.99 -9.55
CA GLY A 209 -19.70 -6.92 -9.75
C GLY A 209 -20.08 -8.16 -10.54
N GLU A 210 -21.20 -8.83 -10.22
CA GLU A 210 -21.62 -10.01 -10.99
C GLU A 210 -22.06 -9.69 -12.42
N LYS A 211 -22.50 -8.46 -12.68
CA LYS A 211 -22.87 -7.98 -14.03
C LYS A 211 -21.67 -7.43 -14.81
N SER A 212 -20.51 -7.32 -14.16
CA SER A 212 -19.32 -6.71 -14.75
C SER A 212 -18.51 -7.66 -15.64
N TYR A 213 -18.80 -8.97 -15.62
CA TYR A 213 -18.06 -9.96 -16.38
C TYR A 213 -18.96 -11.14 -16.77
N ASP A 214 -18.59 -11.85 -17.83
CA ASP A 214 -19.19 -13.12 -18.23
C ASP A 214 -18.14 -14.04 -18.89
N LYS A 215 -18.60 -15.14 -19.52
CA LYS A 215 -17.72 -16.06 -20.26
C LYS A 215 -17.11 -15.43 -21.54
N LYS A 216 -17.71 -14.36 -22.07
CA LYS A 216 -17.23 -13.65 -23.27
C LYS A 216 -16.13 -12.65 -22.91
N GLY A 217 -16.22 -12.02 -21.75
CA GLY A 217 -15.20 -11.10 -21.25
C GLY A 217 -15.74 -10.12 -20.21
N VAL A 218 -15.06 -8.99 -20.04
CA VAL A 218 -15.53 -7.89 -19.20
C VAL A 218 -16.67 -7.16 -19.91
N SER A 219 -17.65 -6.69 -19.14
CA SER A 219 -18.75 -5.89 -19.67
C SER A 219 -18.25 -4.61 -20.34
N ARG A 220 -18.97 -4.17 -21.38
CA ARG A 220 -18.64 -2.93 -22.11
C ARG A 220 -18.64 -1.72 -21.18
N LEU A 221 -19.59 -1.66 -20.24
CA LEU A 221 -19.72 -0.57 -19.29
C LEU A 221 -18.44 -0.38 -18.45
N ILE A 222 -17.90 -1.45 -17.87
CA ILE A 222 -16.68 -1.35 -17.06
C ILE A 222 -15.46 -1.03 -17.92
N PHE A 223 -15.35 -1.63 -19.10
CA PHE A 223 -14.22 -1.38 -19.99
C PHE A 223 -14.19 0.07 -20.50
N TYR A 224 -15.31 0.60 -20.98
CA TYR A 224 -15.40 1.99 -21.41
C TYR A 224 -15.36 2.97 -20.24
N GLY A 225 -15.90 2.59 -19.07
CA GLY A 225 -15.74 3.37 -17.84
C GLY A 225 -14.26 3.56 -17.47
N PHE A 226 -13.45 2.52 -17.61
CA PHE A 226 -11.99 2.63 -17.45
C PHE A 226 -11.36 3.58 -18.47
N ILE A 227 -11.73 3.48 -19.75
CA ILE A 227 -11.20 4.37 -20.80
C ILE A 227 -11.55 5.83 -20.50
N ILE A 228 -12.81 6.10 -20.15
CA ILE A 228 -13.28 7.45 -19.80
C ILE A 228 -12.54 7.98 -18.58
N ALA A 229 -12.40 7.18 -17.52
CA ALA A 229 -11.66 7.58 -16.33
C ALA A 229 -10.18 7.85 -16.60
N PHE A 230 -9.55 7.01 -17.43
CA PHE A 230 -8.18 7.22 -17.90
C PHE A 230 -8.05 8.56 -18.64
N LEU A 231 -8.91 8.82 -19.62
CA LEU A 231 -8.91 10.08 -20.39
C LEU A 231 -9.18 11.30 -19.50
N ALA A 232 -10.16 11.19 -18.60
CA ALA A 232 -10.47 12.24 -17.63
C ALA A 232 -9.25 12.56 -16.74
N SER A 233 -8.46 11.56 -16.36
CA SER A 233 -7.25 11.77 -15.53
C SER A 233 -6.13 12.56 -16.21
N TRP A 234 -6.24 12.86 -17.51
CA TRP A 234 -5.35 13.78 -18.23
C TRP A 234 -5.84 15.22 -18.22
N GLY A 235 -7.16 15.42 -18.23
CA GLY A 235 -7.77 16.74 -18.20
C GLY A 235 -8.00 17.29 -16.79
N LEU A 236 -8.16 16.41 -15.80
CA LEU A 236 -8.33 16.80 -14.40
C LEU A 236 -6.97 17.06 -13.75
N SER A 237 -6.78 18.29 -13.25
CA SER A 237 -5.63 18.62 -12.42
C SER A 237 -5.69 17.85 -11.09
N PRO A 238 -4.55 17.41 -10.53
CA PRO A 238 -4.53 16.82 -9.19
C PRO A 238 -5.15 17.78 -8.18
N ASN A 239 -5.97 17.24 -7.26
CA ASN A 239 -6.68 18.02 -6.24
C ASN A 239 -7.64 19.12 -6.78
N SER A 240 -8.03 19.07 -8.07
CA SER A 240 -8.91 20.10 -8.65
C SER A 240 -10.37 20.01 -8.21
N ILE A 241 -10.79 18.86 -7.69
CA ILE A 241 -12.16 18.66 -7.22
C ILE A 241 -12.18 18.87 -5.71
N SER A 242 -12.74 20.02 -5.30
CA SER A 242 -13.03 20.28 -3.89
C SER A 242 -14.10 19.30 -3.42
N LEU A 243 -13.86 18.67 -2.27
CA LEU A 243 -14.87 17.89 -1.57
C LEU A 243 -15.75 18.77 -0.66
N GLY A 244 -15.48 20.09 -0.60
CA GLY A 244 -16.13 21.07 0.29
C GLY A 244 -17.64 21.09 0.15
N PHE A 245 -18.14 20.83 -1.06
CA PHE A 245 -19.57 20.69 -1.31
C PHE A 245 -20.27 19.66 -0.41
N LEU A 246 -19.56 18.63 0.08
CA LEU A 246 -20.12 17.64 1.01
C LEU A 246 -20.27 18.20 2.44
N SER A 247 -19.37 19.09 2.84
CA SER A 247 -19.45 19.85 4.09
C SER A 247 -20.55 20.92 3.99
N GLU A 248 -20.50 21.72 2.93
CA GLU A 248 -21.43 22.82 2.65
C GLU A 248 -22.89 22.36 2.48
N SER A 249 -23.11 21.18 1.90
CA SER A 249 -24.45 20.59 1.75
C SER A 249 -24.99 19.93 3.03
N GLY A 250 -24.22 19.93 4.12
CA GLY A 250 -24.58 19.28 5.38
C GLY A 250 -24.65 17.75 5.31
N VAL A 251 -24.29 17.15 4.18
CA VAL A 251 -24.21 15.68 4.00
C VAL A 251 -23.16 15.09 4.93
N VAL A 252 -22.15 15.89 5.26
CA VAL A 252 -21.02 15.51 6.10
C VAL A 252 -20.73 16.65 7.08
N SER A 253 -20.74 16.39 8.38
CA SER A 253 -20.59 17.43 9.43
C SER A 253 -19.57 17.06 10.50
N GLY A 254 -19.25 18.03 11.36
CA GLY A 254 -18.26 17.89 12.45
C GLY A 254 -16.85 17.61 11.93
N ALA A 255 -16.12 16.76 12.64
CA ALA A 255 -14.76 16.32 12.32
C ALA A 255 -14.47 16.02 10.84
N ILE A 256 -15.47 15.49 10.13
CA ILE A 256 -15.33 15.11 8.74
C ILE A 256 -15.45 16.33 7.81
N GLY A 257 -16.41 17.22 8.08
CA GLY A 257 -16.58 18.48 7.36
C GLY A 257 -15.33 19.33 7.48
N ASP A 258 -14.84 19.55 8.71
CA ASP A 258 -13.63 20.33 8.99
C ASP A 258 -12.39 19.83 8.25
N ARG A 259 -12.29 18.50 8.04
CA ARG A 259 -11.16 17.90 7.30
C ARG A 259 -11.29 18.10 5.80
N ILE A 260 -12.50 17.94 5.28
CA ILE A 260 -12.78 18.24 3.88
C ILE A 260 -12.41 19.69 3.60
N ASP A 261 -12.82 20.60 4.48
CA ASP A 261 -12.58 22.03 4.33
C ASP A 261 -11.08 22.36 4.44
N TYR A 262 -10.36 21.77 5.41
CA TYR A 262 -8.90 21.89 5.49
C TYR A 262 -8.16 21.35 4.26
N LEU A 263 -8.64 20.26 3.65
CA LEU A 263 -8.01 19.68 2.45
C LEU A 263 -8.25 20.53 1.20
N ASN A 264 -9.27 21.39 1.21
CA ASN A 264 -9.62 22.28 0.10
C ASN A 264 -9.18 23.75 0.37
N ASP A 265 -8.54 24.02 1.50
CA ASP A 265 -8.01 25.33 1.86
C ASP A 265 -6.97 25.81 0.82
N SER A 266 -7.17 27.03 0.30
CA SER A 266 -6.37 27.58 -0.80
C SER A 266 -4.90 27.73 -0.43
N ASP A 267 -4.60 28.03 0.83
CA ASP A 267 -3.23 28.12 1.34
C ASP A 267 -2.54 26.76 1.38
N THR A 268 -3.28 25.70 1.72
CA THR A 268 -2.77 24.33 1.74
C THR A 268 -2.48 23.82 0.32
N ILE A 269 -3.35 24.15 -0.64
CA ILE A 269 -3.16 23.83 -2.07
C ILE A 269 -1.97 24.61 -2.64
N ALA A 270 -1.87 25.92 -2.39
CA ALA A 270 -0.77 26.75 -2.87
C ALA A 270 0.59 26.29 -2.32
N LYS A 271 0.66 25.90 -1.04
CA LYS A 271 1.87 25.33 -0.42
C LYS A 271 2.25 23.97 -1.01
N LEU A 272 1.29 23.18 -1.49
CA LEU A 272 1.56 21.91 -2.17
C LEU A 272 2.10 22.15 -3.59
N GLU A 273 1.52 23.10 -4.31
CA GLU A 273 1.96 23.44 -5.67
C GLU A 273 3.35 24.08 -5.70
N SER A 274 3.66 24.99 -4.76
CA SER A 274 4.99 25.59 -4.65
C SER A 274 6.07 24.55 -4.36
N ARG A 275 5.81 23.60 -3.46
CA ARG A 275 6.73 22.49 -3.15
C ARG A 275 7.06 21.62 -4.36
N VAL A 276 6.07 21.36 -5.23
CA VAL A 276 6.28 20.56 -6.45
C VAL A 276 7.09 21.34 -7.48
N GLY A 277 6.83 22.64 -7.64
CA GLY A 277 7.56 23.50 -8.58
C GLY A 277 9.03 23.74 -8.19
N GLU A 278 9.32 23.78 -6.89
CA GLU A 278 10.67 24.06 -6.38
C GLU A 278 11.53 22.81 -6.15
N SER A 279 10.91 21.63 -6.08
CA SER A 279 11.63 20.37 -5.85
C SER A 279 11.92 19.63 -7.15
N ALA A 280 13.21 19.53 -7.51
CA ALA A 280 13.67 18.70 -8.61
C ALA A 280 13.24 17.23 -8.46
N PHE A 281 13.23 16.72 -7.22
CA PHE A 281 12.80 15.35 -6.90
C PHE A 281 11.31 15.12 -7.24
N LEU A 282 10.43 16.00 -6.76
CA LEU A 282 8.99 15.89 -7.03
C LEU A 282 8.66 16.14 -8.51
N SER A 283 9.43 17.01 -9.17
CA SER A 283 9.35 17.22 -10.62
C SER A 283 9.67 15.96 -11.41
N VAL A 284 10.76 15.24 -11.08
CA VAL A 284 11.09 13.96 -11.73
C VAL A 284 10.00 12.91 -11.46
N GLN A 285 9.51 12.80 -10.22
CA GLN A 285 8.44 11.86 -9.87
C GLN A 285 7.19 12.03 -10.73
N LYS A 286 6.83 13.27 -11.06
CA LYS A 286 5.66 13.59 -11.92
C LYS A 286 5.75 12.90 -13.29
N TYR A 287 6.92 12.90 -13.93
CA TYR A 287 7.09 12.25 -15.24
C TYR A 287 6.97 10.72 -15.15
N PHE A 288 7.51 10.10 -14.11
CA PHE A 288 7.33 8.66 -13.89
C PHE A 288 5.87 8.30 -13.63
N ASN A 289 5.13 9.13 -12.91
CA ASN A 289 3.68 8.93 -12.72
C ASN A 289 2.93 8.97 -14.06
N ILE A 290 3.32 9.84 -15.01
CA ILE A 290 2.76 9.86 -16.37
C ILE A 290 3.08 8.55 -17.11
N LEU A 291 4.34 8.09 -17.05
CA LEU A 291 4.74 6.82 -17.66
C LEU A 291 3.98 5.63 -17.07
N ILE A 292 3.74 5.62 -15.76
CA ILE A 292 2.90 4.62 -15.09
C ILE A 292 1.47 4.63 -15.66
N LYS A 293 0.84 5.80 -15.80
CA LYS A 293 -0.52 5.91 -16.39
C LYS A 293 -0.56 5.30 -17.79
N ILE A 294 0.40 5.65 -18.66
CA ILE A 294 0.49 5.12 -20.03
C ILE A 294 0.69 3.61 -20.00
N TYR A 295 1.62 3.12 -19.17
CA TYR A 295 1.91 1.70 -19.03
C TYR A 295 0.67 0.91 -18.59
N VAL A 296 -0.05 1.39 -17.57
CA VAL A 296 -1.30 0.75 -17.09
C VAL A 296 -2.30 0.62 -18.23
N PHE A 297 -2.50 1.68 -19.02
CA PHE A 297 -3.41 1.65 -20.17
C PHE A 297 -3.01 0.59 -21.20
N VAL A 298 -1.73 0.56 -21.60
CA VAL A 298 -1.19 -0.44 -22.55
C VAL A 298 -1.36 -1.86 -22.03
N VAL A 299 -1.05 -2.11 -20.75
CA VAL A 299 -1.17 -3.43 -20.11
C VAL A 299 -2.62 -3.86 -20.04
N VAL A 300 -3.55 -2.95 -19.72
CA VAL A 300 -4.99 -3.23 -19.73
C VAL A 300 -5.47 -3.66 -21.11
N LEU A 301 -5.09 -2.95 -22.17
CA LEU A 301 -5.45 -3.33 -23.54
C LEU A 301 -4.88 -4.71 -23.90
N PHE A 302 -3.64 -4.97 -23.53
CA PHE A 302 -3.01 -6.28 -23.71
C PHE A 302 -3.75 -7.39 -22.96
N MET A 303 -4.06 -7.20 -21.68
CA MET A 303 -4.76 -8.18 -20.85
C MET A 303 -6.19 -8.42 -21.33
N SER A 304 -6.89 -7.38 -21.80
CA SER A 304 -8.22 -7.52 -22.42
C SER A 304 -8.19 -8.47 -23.61
N ASN A 305 -7.20 -8.32 -24.49
CA ASN A 305 -7.00 -9.22 -25.63
C ASN A 305 -6.64 -10.64 -25.19
N LEU A 306 -5.85 -10.78 -24.14
CA LEU A 306 -5.42 -12.09 -23.62
C LEU A 306 -6.58 -12.85 -22.96
N VAL A 307 -7.36 -12.19 -22.11
CA VAL A 307 -8.55 -12.77 -21.45
C VAL A 307 -9.62 -13.17 -22.46
N LYS A 308 -9.86 -12.38 -23.52
CA LYS A 308 -10.80 -12.74 -24.60
C LYS A 308 -10.42 -14.05 -25.29
N ARG A 309 -9.12 -14.27 -25.52
CA ARG A 309 -8.56 -15.46 -26.18
C ARG A 309 -8.45 -16.67 -25.25
N MET A 310 -8.61 -16.48 -23.94
CA MET A 310 -8.54 -17.55 -22.96
C MET A 310 -9.68 -18.56 -23.15
N ARG A 311 -9.34 -19.84 -23.03
CA ARG A 311 -10.26 -20.99 -23.08
C ARG A 311 -10.09 -21.80 -21.80
N GLY A 312 -11.14 -22.50 -21.37
CA GLY A 312 -11.09 -23.37 -20.20
C GLY A 312 -11.96 -22.89 -19.02
N ILE A 313 -12.02 -23.73 -17.99
CA ILE A 313 -12.91 -23.61 -16.83
C ILE A 313 -12.59 -22.35 -16.01
N ASP A 314 -11.30 -22.00 -15.89
CA ASP A 314 -10.86 -20.89 -15.04
C ASP A 314 -11.10 -19.50 -15.67
N LYS A 315 -11.51 -19.42 -16.94
CA LYS A 315 -11.67 -18.16 -17.67
C LYS A 315 -12.48 -17.13 -16.90
N ILE A 316 -13.58 -17.55 -16.28
CA ILE A 316 -14.48 -16.67 -15.52
C ILE A 316 -13.73 -16.02 -14.35
N GLU A 317 -12.85 -16.75 -13.66
CA GLU A 317 -12.08 -16.21 -12.54
C GLU A 317 -11.12 -15.10 -12.99
N TYR A 318 -10.42 -15.31 -14.12
CA TYR A 318 -9.52 -14.31 -14.69
C TYR A 318 -10.27 -13.08 -15.19
N THR A 319 -11.39 -13.29 -15.89
CA THR A 319 -12.24 -12.18 -16.37
C THR A 319 -12.80 -11.37 -15.21
N ARG A 320 -13.27 -12.04 -14.15
CA ARG A 320 -13.74 -11.38 -12.92
C ARG A 320 -12.65 -10.51 -12.28
N PHE A 321 -11.46 -11.08 -12.11
CA PHE A 321 -10.36 -10.33 -11.51
C PHE A 321 -9.97 -9.14 -12.40
N PHE A 322 -9.92 -9.34 -13.72
CA PHE A 322 -9.68 -8.25 -14.65
C PHE A 322 -10.77 -7.16 -14.61
N ALA A 323 -12.05 -7.53 -14.49
CA ALA A 323 -13.15 -6.58 -14.31
C ALA A 323 -12.99 -5.76 -13.03
N PHE A 324 -12.58 -6.39 -11.93
CA PHE A 324 -12.27 -5.68 -10.68
C PHE A 324 -11.10 -4.71 -10.84
N VAL A 325 -10.02 -5.13 -11.51
CA VAL A 325 -8.86 -4.24 -11.78
C VAL A 325 -9.31 -3.02 -12.58
N LEU A 326 -10.10 -3.20 -13.64
CA LEU A 326 -10.63 -2.10 -14.43
C LEU A 326 -11.50 -1.16 -13.58
N TYR A 327 -12.44 -1.70 -12.83
CA TYR A 327 -13.30 -0.94 -11.94
C TYR A 327 -12.50 -0.10 -10.93
N PHE A 328 -11.52 -0.74 -10.26
CA PHE A 328 -10.73 -0.08 -9.24
C PHE A 328 -9.80 0.99 -9.81
N TYR A 329 -9.22 0.76 -11.01
CA TYR A 329 -8.48 1.81 -11.71
C TYR A 329 -9.35 2.96 -12.16
N SER A 330 -10.58 2.72 -12.60
CA SER A 330 -11.51 3.80 -12.94
C SER A 330 -11.69 4.74 -11.75
N PHE A 331 -11.91 4.17 -10.56
CA PHE A 331 -11.93 4.94 -9.32
C PHE A 331 -10.59 5.63 -9.05
N ALA A 332 -9.48 4.89 -9.06
CA ALA A 332 -8.17 5.44 -8.69
C ALA A 332 -7.72 6.59 -9.62
N PHE A 333 -8.05 6.53 -10.91
CA PHE A 333 -7.77 7.60 -11.87
C PHE A 333 -8.57 8.87 -11.59
N ILE A 334 -9.85 8.75 -11.26
CA ILE A 334 -10.67 9.89 -10.83
C ILE A 334 -10.19 10.40 -9.46
N ALA A 335 -9.78 9.49 -8.58
CA ALA A 335 -9.38 9.83 -7.24
C ALA A 335 -8.12 10.70 -7.16
N ILE A 336 -7.26 10.68 -8.18
CA ILE A 336 -6.11 11.59 -8.29
C ILE A 336 -6.56 13.06 -8.24
N SER A 337 -7.77 13.36 -8.69
CA SER A 337 -8.34 14.71 -8.70
C SER A 337 -8.84 15.17 -7.33
N PHE A 338 -8.89 14.28 -6.32
CA PHE A 338 -9.19 14.63 -4.94
C PHE A 338 -7.91 14.78 -4.10
N PRO A 339 -7.91 15.65 -3.08
CA PRO A 339 -6.84 15.74 -2.10
C PRO A 339 -6.42 14.37 -1.55
N SER A 340 -5.13 14.03 -1.69
CA SER A 340 -4.54 12.75 -1.26
C SER A 340 -5.07 11.49 -1.95
N GLY A 341 -5.99 11.59 -2.92
CA GLY A 341 -6.59 10.41 -3.56
C GLY A 341 -5.66 9.67 -4.53
N GLY A 342 -4.56 10.29 -4.96
CA GLY A 342 -3.49 9.62 -5.73
C GLY A 342 -2.92 8.37 -5.03
N ARG A 343 -3.07 8.26 -3.70
CA ARG A 343 -2.65 7.08 -2.93
C ARG A 343 -3.42 5.81 -3.26
N PHE A 344 -4.65 5.90 -3.77
CA PHE A 344 -5.43 4.72 -4.19
C PHE A 344 -4.82 4.02 -5.42
N MET A 345 -4.02 4.75 -6.21
CA MET A 345 -3.24 4.14 -7.30
C MET A 345 -2.30 3.06 -6.76
N ASN A 346 -1.70 3.24 -5.58
CA ASN A 346 -0.81 2.24 -4.98
C ASN A 346 -1.53 0.90 -4.75
N ILE A 347 -2.78 0.94 -4.30
CA ILE A 347 -3.62 -0.25 -4.13
C ILE A 347 -3.98 -0.86 -5.49
N ALA A 348 -4.31 -0.02 -6.48
CA ALA A 348 -4.61 -0.46 -7.84
C ALA A 348 -3.42 -1.20 -8.50
N HIS A 349 -2.20 -0.68 -8.32
CA HIS A 349 -0.97 -1.30 -8.81
C HIS A 349 -0.75 -2.69 -8.22
N MET A 350 -0.99 -2.88 -6.93
CA MET A 350 -0.89 -4.21 -6.31
C MET A 350 -1.86 -5.21 -6.97
N PHE A 351 -3.11 -4.81 -7.24
CA PHE A 351 -4.06 -5.69 -7.95
C PHE A 351 -3.63 -5.99 -9.38
N LEU A 352 -3.12 -4.98 -10.10
CA LEU A 352 -2.58 -5.16 -11.46
C LEU A 352 -1.48 -6.21 -11.48
N PHE A 353 -0.46 -6.06 -10.62
CA PHE A 353 0.68 -6.97 -10.63
C PHE A 353 0.32 -8.38 -10.15
N ILE A 354 -0.64 -8.53 -9.22
CA ILE A 354 -1.15 -9.85 -8.86
C ILE A 354 -1.90 -10.49 -10.03
N LEU A 355 -2.71 -9.73 -10.78
CA LEU A 355 -3.34 -10.25 -11.99
C LEU A 355 -2.28 -10.62 -13.05
N MET A 356 -1.25 -9.79 -13.23
CA MET A 356 -0.16 -10.06 -14.17
C MET A 356 0.60 -11.33 -13.81
N VAL A 357 0.95 -11.57 -12.54
CA VAL A 357 1.67 -12.80 -12.17
C VAL A 357 0.79 -14.04 -12.37
N LYS A 358 -0.52 -13.91 -12.08
CA LYS A 358 -1.49 -14.99 -12.31
C LYS A 358 -1.62 -15.31 -13.79
N LEU A 359 -1.73 -14.29 -14.66
CA LEU A 359 -1.78 -14.46 -16.11
C LEU A 359 -0.47 -15.03 -16.65
N TYR A 360 0.69 -14.58 -16.14
CA TYR A 360 2.00 -15.08 -16.53
C TYR A 360 2.18 -16.56 -16.18
N ALA A 361 1.60 -17.03 -15.07
CA ALA A 361 1.65 -18.44 -14.69
C ALA A 361 1.01 -19.37 -15.74
N VAL A 362 0.10 -18.83 -16.58
CA VAL A 362 -0.59 -19.54 -17.67
C VAL A 362 -0.02 -19.19 -19.04
N TYR A 363 0.23 -17.90 -19.32
CA TYR A 363 0.61 -17.39 -20.64
C TYR A 363 2.04 -16.85 -20.66
N LYS A 364 3.00 -17.74 -20.84
CA LYS A 364 4.45 -17.45 -20.81
C LYS A 364 5.06 -17.00 -22.13
N ASN A 365 4.26 -16.43 -23.03
CA ASN A 365 4.74 -16.01 -24.32
C ASN A 365 5.66 -14.77 -24.23
N GLU A 366 6.42 -14.54 -25.30
CA GLU A 366 7.37 -13.41 -25.36
C GLU A 366 6.70 -12.04 -25.19
N LYS A 367 5.43 -11.88 -25.59
CA LYS A 367 4.71 -10.62 -25.42
C LYS A 367 4.46 -10.32 -23.93
N MET A 368 4.06 -11.32 -23.15
CA MET A 368 3.87 -11.17 -21.70
C MET A 368 5.20 -10.85 -21.00
N LYS A 369 6.29 -11.55 -21.37
CA LYS A 369 7.64 -11.28 -20.85
C LYS A 369 8.08 -9.84 -21.12
N LYS A 370 7.90 -9.35 -22.36
CA LYS A 370 8.22 -7.96 -22.74
C LYS A 370 7.43 -6.95 -21.92
N ILE A 371 6.14 -7.17 -21.69
CA ILE A 371 5.30 -6.27 -20.88
C ILE A 371 5.73 -6.25 -19.42
N ILE A 372 6.15 -7.40 -18.87
CA ILE A 372 6.70 -7.47 -17.51
C ILE A 372 8.00 -6.68 -17.42
N VAL A 373 8.94 -6.90 -18.34
CA VAL A 373 10.22 -6.16 -18.35
C VAL A 373 9.99 -4.66 -18.54
N LEU A 374 9.05 -4.29 -19.41
CA LEU A 374 8.67 -2.90 -19.64
C LEU A 374 8.16 -2.23 -18.36
N SER A 375 7.66 -2.96 -17.36
CA SER A 375 7.24 -2.38 -16.08
C SER A 375 8.40 -1.75 -15.31
N LEU A 376 9.64 -2.18 -15.53
CA LEU A 376 10.79 -1.63 -14.81
C LEU A 376 11.00 -0.15 -15.13
N ILE A 377 10.71 0.29 -16.36
CA ILE A 377 10.89 1.69 -16.76
C ILE A 377 9.96 2.64 -15.99
N PRO A 378 8.62 2.55 -16.11
CA PRO A 378 7.70 3.46 -15.44
C PRO A 378 7.76 3.35 -13.92
N PHE A 379 8.03 2.16 -13.37
CA PHE A 379 8.08 1.96 -11.92
C PHE A 379 9.47 2.14 -11.31
N SER A 380 10.52 2.39 -12.10
CA SER A 380 11.90 2.50 -11.61
C SER A 380 12.06 3.55 -10.52
N PHE A 381 11.44 4.72 -10.67
CA PHE A 381 11.47 5.77 -9.64
C PHE A 381 10.88 5.27 -8.32
N SER A 382 9.68 4.68 -8.34
CA SER A 382 9.05 4.15 -7.12
C SER A 382 9.87 3.01 -6.51
N ILE A 383 10.43 2.13 -7.33
CA ILE A 383 11.30 1.03 -6.87
C ILE A 383 12.55 1.59 -6.19
N ALA A 384 13.27 2.48 -6.87
CA ALA A 384 14.52 3.05 -6.37
C ALA A 384 14.31 3.91 -5.13
N PHE A 385 13.25 4.73 -5.13
CA PHE A 385 12.91 5.57 -3.98
C PHE A 385 12.47 4.73 -2.78
N THR A 386 11.42 3.92 -2.92
CA THR A 386 10.81 3.25 -1.77
C THR A 386 11.69 2.11 -1.23
N ASN A 387 12.37 1.35 -2.09
CA ASN A 387 13.17 0.20 -1.64
C ASN A 387 14.66 0.53 -1.43
N GLY A 388 15.14 1.66 -1.95
CA GLY A 388 16.54 2.08 -1.85
C GLY A 388 16.70 3.35 -1.01
N MET A 389 16.34 4.49 -1.59
CA MET A 389 16.60 5.81 -1.00
C MET A 389 15.89 6.03 0.35
N LEU A 390 14.59 5.72 0.45
CA LEU A 390 13.81 5.93 1.66
C LEU A 390 14.39 5.19 2.89
N PRO A 391 14.69 3.87 2.85
CA PRO A 391 15.38 3.20 3.94
C PRO A 391 16.69 3.89 4.36
N LEU A 392 17.50 4.33 3.40
CA LEU A 392 18.77 5.01 3.69
C LEU A 392 18.57 6.36 4.36
N MET A 393 17.47 7.06 4.06
CA MET A 393 17.15 8.35 4.67
C MET A 393 16.62 8.22 6.10
N ILE A 394 15.87 7.16 6.39
CA ILE A 394 15.13 7.05 7.66
C ILE A 394 15.75 6.11 8.67
N LEU A 395 16.76 5.31 8.33
CA LEU A 395 17.37 4.33 9.23
C LEU A 395 18.74 4.80 9.72
N SER A 396 19.13 4.32 10.91
CA SER A 396 20.54 4.38 11.33
C SER A 396 21.44 3.60 10.36
N PRO A 397 22.64 4.11 10.00
CA PRO A 397 23.60 3.37 9.18
C PRO A 397 23.98 2.00 9.74
N THR A 398 23.98 1.83 11.07
CA THR A 398 24.31 0.57 11.73
C THR A 398 23.30 -0.53 11.45
N PHE A 399 22.06 -0.21 11.05
CA PHE A 399 21.03 -1.19 10.72
C PHE A 399 21.46 -2.20 9.64
N TRP A 400 22.32 -1.76 8.70
CA TRP A 400 22.70 -2.56 7.54
C TRP A 400 23.73 -3.65 7.83
N TYR A 401 24.51 -3.49 8.91
CA TYR A 401 25.61 -4.39 9.24
C TYR A 401 25.64 -4.83 10.72
N GLY A 402 24.90 -4.17 11.60
CA GLY A 402 24.80 -4.50 13.01
C GLY A 402 23.97 -5.76 13.25
N ASN A 403 24.33 -6.50 14.30
CA ASN A 403 23.52 -7.61 14.79
C ASN A 403 22.28 -7.07 15.56
N VAL A 404 21.32 -7.95 15.86
CA VAL A 404 20.08 -7.56 16.56
C VAL A 404 20.35 -6.83 17.88
N PHE A 405 21.30 -7.35 18.68
CA PHE A 405 21.60 -6.78 19.99
C PHE A 405 22.22 -5.38 19.89
N TRP A 406 23.09 -5.16 18.91
CA TRP A 406 23.68 -3.84 18.67
C TRP A 406 22.64 -2.81 18.24
N ILE A 407 21.74 -3.18 17.32
CA ILE A 407 20.64 -2.30 16.86
C ILE A 407 19.72 -1.95 18.03
N ILE A 408 19.40 -2.92 18.89
CA ILE A 408 18.62 -2.67 20.11
C ILE A 408 19.39 -1.72 21.03
N TYR A 409 20.66 -2.01 21.32
CA TYR A 409 21.49 -1.19 22.21
C TYR A 409 21.59 0.27 21.74
N GLU A 410 21.86 0.49 20.45
CA GLU A 410 21.91 1.84 19.86
C GLU A 410 20.58 2.58 20.05
N GLY A 411 19.45 1.87 19.96
CA GLY A 411 18.13 2.46 20.13
C GLY A 411 17.67 2.68 21.57
N ILE A 412 18.36 2.14 22.58
CA ILE A 412 18.02 2.40 23.98
C ILE A 412 18.18 3.89 24.30
N GLY A 413 19.24 4.51 23.77
CA GLY A 413 19.59 5.91 24.03
C GLY A 413 19.13 6.92 22.97
N PHE A 414 18.21 6.51 22.09
CA PHE A 414 17.87 7.26 20.88
C PHE A 414 17.14 8.59 21.06
#